data_AF-A0A8H3WSJ3-F1
#
_entry.id   AF-A0A8H3WSJ3-F1
#
_cell.length_a   1.000
_cell.length_b   1.000
_cell.length_c   1.000
_cell.angle_alpha   90.00
_cell.angle_beta   90.00
_cell.angle_gamma   90.00
#
_symmetry.space_group_name_H-M   'P 1'
#
loop_
_entity.id
_entity.type
_entity.pdbx_description
1 polymer ?
#
loop_
_entity_poly.entity_id
_entity_poly.type
_entity_poly.pdbx_seq_one_letter_code
_entity_poly.pdbx_strand_id
1 'polypeptide(L)'
;MSHYEPEDDNVFRHFCTRCNDAWDLYAEGKLDEATAMAEATLREEPQPLSTHKALLHVLLSRSKDSTKALKNAQKAVDLYRFIMKDSDKASTSSNHVKFHIGINLRRAEGDLQLLIDQQRLERLSTVTLEDNQSEPDESQDDVEQEDNDSQEEMDLVGRLLMELSDKARSPTPTPPPTSPTVKSESSTPS
;
A
#
# COMPACT_ATOMS: atom_id res chain seq x y z
N MET A 1 18.24 2.41 42.58
CA MET A 1 18.72 1.50 41.53
C MET A 1 18.32 2.10 40.20
N SER A 2 19.27 2.59 39.41
CA SER A 2 18.99 3.14 38.08
C SER A 2 18.68 1.99 37.13
N HIS A 3 17.47 1.97 36.57
CA HIS A 3 17.14 1.09 35.46
C HIS A 3 17.98 1.51 34.25
N TYR A 4 18.96 0.69 33.88
CA TYR A 4 19.68 0.81 32.62
C TYR A 4 18.79 0.18 31.55
N GLU A 5 18.04 0.98 30.81
CA GLU A 5 17.47 0.53 29.54
C GLU A 5 18.60 0.59 28.50
N PRO A 6 18.95 -0.52 27.84
CA PRO A 6 19.96 -0.50 26.80
C PRO A 6 19.50 0.42 25.66
N GLU A 7 20.42 1.24 25.13
CA GLU A 7 20.13 2.31 24.16
C GLU A 7 19.37 1.80 22.91
N ASP A 8 19.62 0.55 22.53
CA ASP A 8 18.95 -0.13 21.40
C ASP A 8 17.44 -0.31 21.61
N ASP A 9 16.99 -0.59 22.84
CA ASP A 9 15.56 -0.75 23.16
C ASP A 9 14.81 0.59 23.05
N ASN A 10 15.50 1.70 23.34
CA ASN A 10 14.92 3.04 23.24
C ASN A 10 14.77 3.48 21.77
N VAL A 11 15.78 3.23 20.94
CA VAL A 11 15.72 3.50 19.48
C VAL A 11 14.59 2.69 18.84
N PHE A 12 14.49 1.40 19.18
CA PHE A 12 13.42 0.55 18.66
C PHE A 12 12.02 1.04 19.07
N ARG A 13 11.82 1.34 20.36
CA ARG A 13 10.55 1.86 20.88
C ARG A 13 10.15 3.18 20.22
N HIS A 14 11.13 4.06 20.03
CA HIS A 14 10.93 5.36 19.37
C HIS A 14 10.48 5.20 17.92
N PHE A 15 11.13 4.30 17.18
CA PHE A 15 10.72 3.97 15.82
C PHE A 15 9.32 3.36 15.74
N CYS A 16 8.97 2.41 16.63
CA CYS A 16 7.61 1.84 16.68
C CYS A 16 6.56 2.91 16.98
N THR A 17 6.86 3.85 17.88
CA THR A 17 5.97 4.96 18.22
C THR A 17 5.70 5.83 16.99
N ARG A 18 6.76 6.26 16.29
CA ARG A 18 6.63 7.04 15.05
C ARG A 18 5.88 6.30 13.93
N CYS A 19 6.04 4.99 13.84
CA CYS A 19 5.24 4.18 12.92
C CYS A 19 3.75 4.29 13.26
N ASN A 20 3.39 4.14 14.52
CA ASN A 20 2.00 4.24 14.96
C ASN A 20 1.45 5.65 14.75
N ASP A 21 2.20 6.69 15.12
CA ASP A 21 1.83 8.10 14.91
C ASP A 21 1.52 8.39 13.43
N ALA A 22 2.31 7.85 12.50
CA ALA A 22 2.07 8.01 11.07
C ALA A 22 0.74 7.36 10.63
N TRP A 23 0.38 6.23 11.22
CA TRP A 23 -0.90 5.55 10.95
C TRP A 23 -2.08 6.24 11.63
N ASP A 24 -1.89 6.83 12.80
CA ASP A 24 -2.92 7.61 13.48
C ASP A 24 -3.24 8.88 12.69
N LEU A 25 -2.23 9.59 12.19
CA LEU A 25 -2.42 10.72 11.27
C LEU A 25 -3.21 10.31 10.02
N TYR A 26 -2.92 9.13 9.46
CA TYR A 26 -3.67 8.60 8.34
C TYR A 26 -5.13 8.31 8.71
N ALA A 27 -5.39 7.73 9.88
CA ALA A 27 -6.73 7.45 10.38
C ALA A 27 -7.54 8.74 10.64
N GLU A 28 -6.87 9.83 11.00
CA GLU A 28 -7.45 11.17 11.12
C GLU A 28 -7.70 11.85 9.76
N GLY A 29 -7.35 11.21 8.63
CA GLY A 29 -7.50 11.77 7.28
C GLY A 29 -6.37 12.71 6.86
N LYS A 30 -5.31 12.86 7.68
CA LYS A 30 -4.17 13.72 7.42
C LYS A 30 -3.10 13.00 6.59
N LEU A 31 -3.46 12.64 5.35
CA LEU A 31 -2.61 11.83 4.47
C LEU A 31 -1.24 12.48 4.19
N ASP A 32 -1.20 13.79 3.96
CA ASP A 32 0.06 14.49 3.63
C ASP A 32 1.02 14.50 4.84
N GLU A 33 0.49 14.66 6.06
CA GLU A 33 1.29 14.57 7.31
C GLU A 33 1.75 13.14 7.58
N ALA A 34 0.86 12.17 7.41
CA ALA A 34 1.16 10.75 7.58
C ALA A 34 2.28 10.28 6.65
N THR A 35 2.23 10.67 5.37
CA THR A 35 3.25 10.31 4.38
C THR A 35 4.58 11.01 4.66
N ALA A 36 4.57 12.30 5.03
CA ALA A 36 5.78 13.01 5.43
C ALA A 36 6.47 12.36 6.65
N MET A 37 5.68 11.96 7.65
CA MET A 37 6.19 11.26 8.83
C MET A 37 6.75 9.88 8.47
N ALA A 38 6.08 9.12 7.62
CA ALA A 38 6.56 7.82 7.16
C ALA A 38 7.89 7.93 6.40
N GLU A 39 8.04 8.93 5.51
CA GLU A 39 9.32 9.18 4.81
C GLU A 39 10.44 9.59 5.77
N ALA A 40 10.15 10.46 6.75
CA ALA A 40 11.13 10.86 7.75
C ALA A 40 11.58 9.67 8.61
N THR A 41 10.63 8.86 9.07
CA THR A 41 10.88 7.68 9.89
C THR A 41 11.75 6.65 9.16
N LEU A 42 11.52 6.42 7.86
CA LEU A 42 12.36 5.54 7.05
C LEU A 42 13.76 6.10 6.78
N ARG A 43 13.96 7.42 6.87
CA ARG A 43 15.26 8.07 6.60
C ARG A 43 16.16 8.09 7.83
N GLU A 44 15.59 8.36 9.00
CA GLU A 44 16.33 8.54 10.24
C GLU A 44 16.87 7.22 10.83
N GLU A 45 16.18 6.11 10.56
CA GLU A 45 16.39 4.88 11.32
C GLU A 45 17.18 3.87 10.50
N PRO A 46 18.43 3.54 10.90
CA PRO A 46 19.34 2.75 10.06
C PRO A 46 18.93 1.29 9.92
N GLN A 47 18.23 0.70 10.89
CA GLN A 47 17.81 -0.71 10.84
C GLN A 47 16.42 -1.02 11.45
N PRO A 48 15.33 -0.42 10.95
CA PRO A 48 14.03 -0.83 11.44
C PRO A 48 13.69 -2.26 11.04
N LEU A 49 12.93 -2.95 11.90
CA LEU A 49 12.40 -4.29 11.61
C LEU A 49 11.66 -4.27 10.27
N SER A 50 11.94 -5.26 9.44
CA SER A 50 11.40 -5.37 8.08
C SER A 50 9.87 -5.24 8.04
N THR A 51 9.16 -5.74 9.06
CA THR A 51 7.70 -5.64 9.17
C THR A 51 7.20 -4.21 9.26
N HIS A 52 7.83 -3.37 10.07
CA HIS A 52 7.45 -1.97 10.21
C HIS A 52 7.85 -1.17 8.96
N LYS A 53 9.00 -1.48 8.35
CA LYS A 53 9.37 -0.92 7.04
C LYS A 53 8.30 -1.22 5.99
N ALA A 54 7.81 -2.47 5.95
CA ALA A 54 6.75 -2.88 5.03
C ALA A 54 5.46 -2.09 5.29
N LEU A 55 5.06 -1.92 6.55
CA LEU A 55 3.89 -1.12 6.93
C LEU A 55 4.02 0.35 6.52
N LEU A 56 5.18 0.97 6.73
CA LEU A 56 5.40 2.36 6.28
C LEU A 56 5.34 2.47 4.76
N HIS A 57 5.85 1.47 4.02
CA HIS A 57 5.70 1.45 2.56
C HIS A 57 4.24 1.27 2.10
N VAL A 58 3.41 0.52 2.84
CA VAL A 58 1.95 0.47 2.59
C VAL A 58 1.29 1.83 2.84
N LEU A 59 1.72 2.57 3.86
CA LEU A 59 1.20 3.92 4.07
C LEU A 59 1.62 4.86 2.92
N LEU A 60 2.89 4.79 2.51
CA LEU A 60 3.41 5.60 1.40
C LEU A 60 2.81 5.23 0.04
N SER A 61 2.30 4.01 -0.14
CA SER A 61 1.58 3.65 -1.37
C SER A 61 0.23 4.36 -1.53
N ARG A 62 -0.23 5.08 -0.50
CA ARG A 62 -1.44 5.91 -0.54
C ARG A 62 -1.15 7.36 -0.93
N SER A 63 0.10 7.69 -1.25
CA SER A 63 0.46 9.05 -1.67
C SER A 63 -0.29 9.46 -2.94
N LYS A 64 -0.60 10.75 -3.08
CA LYS A 64 -1.22 11.31 -4.29
C LYS A 64 -0.33 11.22 -5.55
N ASP A 65 0.98 11.09 -5.38
CA ASP A 65 1.92 10.86 -6.47
C ASP A 65 1.85 9.39 -6.90
N SER A 66 1.23 9.12 -8.06
CA SER A 66 0.98 7.76 -8.56
C SER A 66 2.28 6.97 -8.79
N THR A 67 3.35 7.64 -9.21
CA THR A 67 4.65 6.98 -9.45
C THR A 67 5.31 6.58 -8.15
N LYS A 68 5.29 7.46 -7.14
CA LYS A 68 5.77 7.13 -5.79
C LYS A 68 4.89 6.08 -5.14
N ALA A 69 3.57 6.16 -5.30
CA ALA A 69 2.62 5.22 -4.74
C ALA A 69 2.92 3.80 -5.22
N LEU A 70 3.05 3.62 -6.54
CA LEU A 70 3.37 2.33 -7.16
C LEU A 70 4.71 1.77 -6.69
N LYS A 71 5.75 2.62 -6.65
CA LYS A 71 7.08 2.23 -6.17
C LYS A 71 7.05 1.76 -4.71
N ASN A 72 6.29 2.44 -3.85
CA ASN A 72 6.16 2.06 -2.46
C ASN A 72 5.30 0.80 -2.27
N ALA A 73 4.23 0.63 -3.05
CA ALA A 73 3.43 -0.59 -3.06
C ALA A 73 4.29 -1.82 -3.40
N GLN A 74 5.12 -1.71 -4.45
CA GLN A 74 6.04 -2.78 -4.83
C GLN A 74 7.03 -3.11 -3.70
N LYS A 75 7.63 -2.10 -3.07
CA LYS A 75 8.54 -2.30 -1.93
C LYS A 75 7.85 -2.99 -0.76
N ALA A 76 6.60 -2.64 -0.46
CA ALA A 76 5.84 -3.30 0.60
C ALA A 76 5.64 -4.79 0.30
N VAL A 77 5.24 -5.13 -0.94
CA VAL A 77 5.09 -6.53 -1.38
C VAL A 77 6.42 -7.28 -1.28
N ASP A 78 7.51 -6.70 -1.78
CA ASP A 78 8.84 -7.33 -1.75
C ASP A 78 9.30 -7.61 -0.30
N LEU A 79 9.09 -6.64 0.60
CA LEU A 79 9.40 -6.82 2.02
C LEU A 79 8.52 -7.88 2.67
N TYR A 80 7.21 -7.90 2.42
CA TYR A 80 6.34 -8.94 2.99
C TYR A 80 6.69 -10.33 2.47
N ARG A 81 7.06 -10.48 1.19
CA ARG A 81 7.56 -11.74 0.64
C ARG A 81 8.87 -12.16 1.29
N PHE A 82 9.78 -11.21 1.51
CA PHE A 82 11.02 -11.47 2.23
C PHE A 82 10.75 -11.95 3.67
N ILE A 83 9.90 -11.24 4.40
CA ILE A 83 9.54 -11.57 5.79
C ILE A 83 8.86 -12.94 5.85
N MET A 84 7.94 -13.24 4.93
CA MET A 84 7.27 -14.54 4.88
C MET A 84 8.29 -15.68 4.67
N LYS A 85 9.16 -15.54 3.67
CA LYS A 85 10.20 -16.53 3.35
C LYS A 85 11.19 -16.73 4.49
N ASP A 86 11.54 -15.68 5.21
CA ASP A 86 12.41 -15.76 6.38
C ASP A 86 11.68 -16.45 7.55
N SER A 87 10.41 -16.12 7.77
CA SER A 87 9.57 -16.72 8.80
C SER A 87 9.33 -18.22 8.59
N ASP A 88 9.37 -18.70 7.34
CA ASP A 88 9.27 -20.13 7.02
C ASP A 88 10.52 -20.92 7.39
N LYS A 89 11.67 -20.26 7.44
CA LYS A 89 12.93 -20.85 7.88
C LYS A 89 13.13 -20.75 9.39
N ALA A 90 12.51 -19.77 10.03
CA ALA A 90 12.59 -19.57 11.47
C ALA A 90 11.76 -20.62 12.22
N SER A 91 12.44 -21.54 12.92
CA SER A 91 11.80 -22.57 13.76
C SER A 91 11.00 -22.00 14.94
N THR A 92 11.21 -20.73 15.28
CA THR A 92 10.56 -20.00 16.37
C THR A 92 9.35 -19.17 15.93
N SER A 93 9.08 -19.06 14.61
CA SER A 93 7.96 -18.26 14.12
C SER A 93 6.62 -19.00 14.33
N SER A 94 5.74 -18.43 15.15
CA SER A 94 4.40 -18.97 15.39
C SER A 94 3.53 -18.92 14.13
N ASN A 95 2.67 -19.92 13.94
CA ASN A 95 1.66 -19.94 12.88
C ASN A 95 0.79 -18.68 12.87
N HIS A 96 0.53 -18.09 14.04
CA HIS A 96 -0.25 -16.86 14.16
C HIS A 96 0.45 -15.66 13.50
N VAL A 97 1.77 -15.56 13.67
CA VAL A 97 2.61 -14.50 13.08
C VAL A 97 2.62 -14.64 11.56
N LYS A 98 2.84 -15.86 11.07
CA LYS A 98 2.80 -16.17 9.62
C LYS A 98 1.45 -15.84 9.01
N PHE A 99 0.35 -16.17 9.70
CA PHE A 99 -1.00 -15.85 9.25
C PHE A 99 -1.21 -14.34 9.08
N HIS A 100 -0.79 -13.52 10.04
CA HIS A 100 -0.88 -12.06 9.94
C HIS A 100 0.00 -11.49 8.82
N ILE A 101 1.24 -11.98 8.67
CA ILE A 101 2.10 -11.60 7.54
C ILE A 101 1.43 -11.93 6.21
N GLY A 102 0.79 -13.10 6.10
CA GLY A 102 0.08 -13.52 4.89
C GLY A 102 -1.14 -12.65 4.56
N ILE A 103 -1.89 -12.19 5.56
CA ILE A 103 -2.97 -11.22 5.36
C ILE A 103 -2.41 -9.91 4.82
N ASN A 104 -1.35 -9.38 5.44
CA ASN A 104 -0.76 -8.11 5.04
C ASN A 104 -0.12 -8.18 3.65
N LEU A 105 0.52 -9.31 3.31
CA LEU A 105 1.04 -9.55 1.97
C LEU A 105 -0.07 -9.50 0.92
N ARG A 106 -1.16 -10.25 1.11
CA ARG A 106 -2.29 -10.26 0.16
C ARG A 106 -2.90 -8.87 -0.01
N ARG A 107 -2.99 -8.09 1.08
CA ARG A 107 -3.47 -6.71 1.02
C ARG A 107 -2.53 -5.83 0.19
N ALA A 108 -1.23 -5.90 0.46
CA ALA A 108 -0.22 -5.13 -0.30
C ALA A 108 -0.21 -5.51 -1.79
N GLU A 109 -0.39 -6.80 -2.12
CA GLU A 109 -0.51 -7.27 -3.50
C GLU A 109 -1.78 -6.73 -4.18
N GLY A 110 -2.90 -6.67 -3.47
CA GLY A 110 -4.13 -6.04 -3.95
C GLY A 110 -3.97 -4.54 -4.21
N ASP A 111 -3.35 -3.81 -3.27
CA ASP A 111 -3.08 -2.38 -3.40
C ASP A 111 -2.14 -2.09 -4.59
N LEU A 112 -1.10 -2.91 -4.78
CA LEU A 112 -0.20 -2.82 -5.92
C LEU A 112 -0.94 -3.04 -7.24
N GLN A 113 -1.77 -4.09 -7.32
CA GLN A 113 -2.52 -4.39 -8.54
C GLN A 113 -3.48 -3.26 -8.90
N LEU A 114 -4.17 -2.69 -7.90
CA LEU A 114 -5.05 -1.54 -8.10
C LEU A 114 -4.30 -0.34 -8.71
N LEU A 115 -3.10 -0.03 -8.20
CA LEU A 115 -2.27 1.05 -8.73
C LEU A 115 -1.78 0.79 -10.16
N ILE A 116 -1.44 -0.46 -10.49
CA ILE A 116 -1.07 -0.86 -11.86
C ILE A 116 -2.25 -0.64 -12.81
N ASP A 117 -3.45 -1.06 -12.41
CA ASP A 117 -4.64 -0.96 -13.24
C ASP A 117 -5.08 0.49 -13.42
N GLN A 118 -5.00 1.31 -12.37
CA GLN A 118 -5.19 2.77 -12.48
C GLN A 118 -4.22 3.40 -13.48
N GLN A 119 -2.93 3.07 -13.41
CA GLN A 119 -1.94 3.62 -14.33
C GLN A 119 -2.16 3.16 -15.77
N ARG A 120 -2.64 1.93 -15.99
CA ARG A 120 -3.01 1.44 -17.32
C ARG A 120 -4.19 2.22 -17.87
N LEU A 121 -5.22 2.43 -17.06
CA LEU A 121 -6.42 3.16 -17.45
C LEU A 121 -6.10 4.64 -17.80
N GLU A 122 -5.26 5.30 -17.00
CA GLU A 122 -4.80 6.67 -17.29
C GLU A 122 -4.12 6.75 -18.67
N ARG A 123 -3.28 5.77 -19.02
CA ARG A 123 -2.60 5.73 -20.33
C ARG A 123 -3.57 5.51 -21.49
N LEU A 124 -4.54 4.60 -21.32
CA LEU A 124 -5.55 4.35 -22.35
C LEU A 124 -6.45 5.57 -22.57
N SER A 125 -6.77 6.31 -21.49
CA SER A 125 -7.54 7.55 -21.58
C SER A 125 -6.78 8.68 -22.29
N THR A 126 -5.44 8.72 -22.20
CA THR A 126 -4.66 9.74 -22.92
C THR A 126 -4.51 9.43 -24.40
N VAL A 127 -4.41 8.15 -24.78
CA VAL A 127 -4.28 7.74 -26.19
C VAL A 127 -5.56 8.03 -26.99
N THR A 128 -6.73 7.81 -26.40
CA THR A 128 -8.03 8.07 -27.06
C THR A 128 -8.35 9.56 -27.27
N LEU A 129 -7.68 10.47 -26.55
CA LEU A 129 -7.82 11.92 -26.73
C LEU A 129 -6.89 12.49 -27.80
N GLU A 130 -5.76 11.85 -28.06
CA GLU A 130 -4.81 12.28 -29.10
C GLU A 130 -5.29 11.88 -30.52
N ASP A 131 -6.00 10.75 -30.67
CA ASP A 131 -6.59 10.35 -31.97
C ASP A 131 -7.80 11.18 -32.41
N ASN A 132 -8.42 11.95 -31.49
CA ASN A 132 -9.56 12.84 -31.80
C ASN A 132 -9.16 14.30 -32.10
N GLN A 133 -7.85 14.64 -32.10
CA GLN A 133 -7.36 15.97 -32.47
C GLN A 133 -6.70 16.02 -33.85
N SER A 134 -6.76 14.94 -34.63
CA SER A 134 -6.44 14.99 -36.06
C SER A 134 -7.69 15.45 -36.82
N GLU A 135 -7.81 16.76 -37.06
CA GLU A 135 -8.85 17.29 -37.95
C GLU A 135 -8.74 16.67 -39.37
N PRO A 136 -9.88 16.48 -40.05
CA PRO A 136 -9.94 15.90 -41.38
C PRO A 136 -9.59 16.96 -42.44
N ASP A 137 -8.56 16.69 -43.24
CA ASP A 137 -8.37 17.41 -44.51
C ASP A 137 -9.16 16.68 -45.61
N GLU A 138 -9.94 17.46 -46.35
CA GLU A 138 -10.93 17.01 -47.31
C GLU A 138 -10.27 16.28 -48.50
N SER A 139 -10.66 15.03 -48.73
CA SER A 139 -10.87 14.54 -50.09
C SER A 139 -11.78 13.31 -50.08
N GLN A 140 -12.95 13.47 -50.67
CA GLN A 140 -13.85 12.39 -51.05
C GLN A 140 -13.08 11.38 -51.90
N ASP A 141 -13.08 10.11 -51.49
CA ASP A 141 -13.15 8.98 -52.43
C ASP A 141 -13.57 7.70 -51.67
N ASP A 142 -14.47 6.97 -52.32
CA ASP A 142 -15.12 5.73 -51.89
C ASP A 142 -14.14 4.66 -51.38
N VAL A 143 -14.31 4.20 -50.13
CA VAL A 143 -14.07 2.79 -49.74
C VAL A 143 -14.94 2.44 -48.53
N GLU A 144 -15.86 1.49 -48.70
CA GLU A 144 -16.48 0.76 -47.58
C GLU A 144 -15.38 -0.04 -46.86
N GLN A 145 -15.08 0.28 -45.60
CA GLN A 145 -14.25 -0.60 -44.77
C GLN A 145 -14.71 -0.57 -43.31
N GLU A 146 -14.84 -1.78 -42.77
CA GLU A 146 -15.57 -2.14 -41.56
C GLU A 146 -14.97 -1.53 -40.28
N ASP A 147 -15.74 -0.64 -39.65
CA ASP A 147 -15.54 -0.20 -38.27
C ASP A 147 -15.92 -1.35 -37.31
N ASN A 148 -14.94 -2.14 -36.86
CA ASN A 148 -15.18 -3.16 -35.83
C ASN A 148 -14.14 -3.20 -34.69
N ASP A 149 -13.03 -2.47 -34.78
CA ASP A 149 -11.95 -2.54 -33.77
C ASP A 149 -12.15 -1.54 -32.60
N SER A 150 -12.84 -0.41 -32.80
CA SER A 150 -13.04 0.59 -31.74
C SER A 150 -14.08 0.19 -30.68
N GLN A 151 -14.89 -0.84 -30.97
CA GLN A 151 -15.98 -1.27 -30.08
C GLN A 151 -15.49 -2.27 -29.01
N GLU A 152 -14.44 -3.06 -29.32
CA GLU A 152 -13.85 -3.99 -28.36
C GLU A 152 -13.06 -3.27 -27.24
N GLU A 153 -12.34 -2.19 -27.56
CA GLU A 153 -11.58 -1.43 -26.57
C GLU A 153 -12.47 -0.68 -25.58
N MET A 154 -13.59 -0.13 -26.05
CA MET A 154 -14.60 0.50 -25.19
C MET A 154 -15.30 -0.50 -24.26
N ASP A 155 -15.52 -1.74 -24.71
CA ASP A 155 -16.10 -2.81 -23.88
C ASP A 155 -15.10 -3.29 -22.82
N LEU A 156 -13.80 -3.33 -23.13
CA LEU A 156 -12.72 -3.63 -22.16
C LEU A 156 -12.62 -2.56 -21.07
N VAL A 157 -12.65 -1.28 -21.43
CA VAL A 157 -12.64 -0.16 -20.46
C VAL A 157 -13.89 -0.20 -19.58
N GLY A 158 -15.07 -0.45 -20.16
CA GLY A 158 -16.33 -0.59 -19.42
C GLY A 158 -16.32 -1.74 -18.42
N ARG A 159 -15.80 -2.91 -18.81
CA ARG A 159 -15.66 -4.08 -17.92
C ARG A 159 -14.67 -3.82 -16.78
N LEU A 160 -13.53 -3.19 -17.07
CA LEU A 160 -12.52 -2.88 -16.06
C LEU A 160 -13.04 -1.86 -15.04
N LEU A 161 -13.77 -0.83 -15.49
CA LEU A 161 -14.40 0.16 -14.61
C LEU A 161 -15.47 -0.46 -13.69
N MET A 162 -16.24 -1.42 -14.22
CA MET A 162 -17.23 -2.16 -13.43
C MET A 162 -16.55 -3.05 -12.37
N GLU A 163 -15.48 -3.75 -12.75
CA GLU A 163 -14.70 -4.60 -11.84
C GLU A 163 -14.00 -3.79 -10.73
N LEU A 164 -13.51 -2.58 -11.06
CA LEU A 164 -12.92 -1.65 -10.08
C LEU A 164 -13.96 -1.05 -9.13
N SER A 165 -15.18 -0.76 -9.59
CA SER A 165 -16.28 -0.32 -8.72
C SER A 165 -16.69 -1.39 -7.70
N ASP A 166 -16.72 -2.65 -8.13
CA ASP A 166 -17.00 -3.77 -7.23
C ASP A 166 -15.85 -4.03 -6.25
N LYS A 167 -14.59 -3.78 -6.67
CA LYS A 167 -13.41 -3.89 -5.80
C LYS A 167 -13.26 -2.74 -4.80
N ALA A 168 -13.74 -1.54 -5.14
CA ALA A 168 -13.67 -0.34 -4.31
C ALA A 168 -14.77 -0.29 -3.23
N ARG A 169 -15.75 -1.19 -3.27
CA ARG A 169 -16.81 -1.30 -2.26
C ARG A 169 -16.28 -2.00 -0.98
N SER A 170 -15.58 -1.21 -0.16
CA SER A 170 -15.14 -1.45 1.22
C SER A 170 -13.88 -2.32 1.41
N PRO A 171 -12.88 -1.81 2.16
CA PRO A 171 -12.97 -1.94 3.61
C PRO A 171 -12.85 -0.58 4.32
N THR A 172 -13.77 -0.35 5.26
CA THR A 172 -13.57 0.58 6.38
C THR A 172 -12.17 0.37 6.97
N PRO A 173 -11.41 1.43 7.31
CA PRO A 173 -10.09 1.27 7.91
C PRO A 173 -10.23 0.57 9.27
N THR A 174 -9.95 -0.72 9.31
CA THR A 174 -9.74 -1.41 10.58
C THR A 174 -8.36 -1.05 11.08
N PRO A 175 -8.24 -0.45 12.28
CA PRO A 175 -6.96 -0.23 12.92
C PRO A 175 -6.28 -1.61 13.15
N PRO A 176 -4.93 -1.66 13.18
CA PRO A 176 -4.24 -2.90 13.51
C PRO A 176 -4.66 -3.40 14.91
N PRO A 177 -4.62 -4.72 15.16
CA PRO A 177 -4.96 -5.27 16.46
C PRO A 177 -4.04 -4.69 17.53
N THR A 178 -4.62 -4.06 18.55
CA THR A 178 -3.90 -3.61 19.74
C THR A 178 -3.38 -4.82 20.51
N SER A 179 -2.09 -4.80 20.85
CA SER A 179 -1.48 -5.77 21.75
C SER A 179 -2.24 -5.81 23.09
N PRO A 180 -2.36 -6.98 23.73
CA PRO A 180 -3.13 -7.11 24.97
C PRO A 180 -2.53 -6.24 26.08
N THR A 181 -3.37 -5.37 26.66
CA THR A 181 -3.07 -4.64 27.88
C THR A 181 -2.79 -5.63 29.00
N VAL A 182 -1.53 -5.77 29.40
CA VAL A 182 -1.15 -6.48 30.62
C VAL A 182 -1.66 -5.65 31.79
N LYS A 183 -2.78 -6.07 32.39
CA LYS A 183 -3.19 -5.58 33.72
C LYS A 183 -2.12 -6.01 34.71
N SER A 184 -1.32 -5.05 35.17
CA SER A 184 -0.45 -5.26 36.31
C SER A 184 -1.33 -5.29 37.56
N GLU A 185 -1.64 -6.49 38.04
CA GLU A 185 -2.24 -6.66 39.37
C GLU A 185 -1.18 -6.32 40.42
N SER A 186 -1.43 -5.22 41.12
CA SER A 186 -0.64 -4.77 42.26
C SER A 186 -0.96 -5.68 43.45
N SER A 187 -0.07 -6.62 43.76
CA SER A 187 -0.10 -7.34 45.03
C SER A 187 0.45 -6.45 46.13
N THR A 188 -0.42 -6.02 47.04
CA THR A 188 -0.06 -5.42 48.33
C THR A 188 0.43 -6.52 49.28
N PRO A 189 1.49 -6.30 50.07
CA PRO A 189 1.86 -7.23 51.13
C PRO A 189 1.08 -6.89 52.41
N SER A 190 0.61 -7.92 53.11
CA SER A 190 0.28 -7.88 54.54
C SER A 190 1.29 -8.73 55.30
#